data_AF-A0A6P6TS73-F1
#
_entry.id   AF-A0A6P6TS73-F1
#
_cell.length_a   1.000
_cell.length_b   1.000
_cell.length_c   1.000
_cell.angle_alpha   90.00
_cell.angle_beta   90.00
_cell.angle_gamma   90.00
#
_symmetry.space_group_name_H-M   'P 1'
#
loop_
_entity.id
_entity.type
_entity.pdbx_description
1 polymer ?
#
loop_
_entity_poly.entity_id
_entity_poly.type
_entity_poly.pdbx_seq_one_letter_code
_entity_poly.pdbx_strand_id
1 'polypeptide(L)'
;MATMLQPQIILLKEGTDTSQGKPQLLSNINACTAVADVVRSTLGPRGMDKLIHDEKGNTTISNDGATIMKLLDIIHPAAKILVDIAKSQDSEVGDGTTTVVLLAAEFLKEAKPFIEDGVHPQNLIRSYRTAGHLAIEKVKELAVSIEGKSLEEKKSLLAKCAATSLSSKLIGGEKDFFASMVVDAVLAIGNDDRLNMIGIKKVPGGNMRDSFLVNGVAFKKTFSYAGFEQQPKKFVNPKILLLNIELELKSEKENAEIRLSDPSQYQSIVDAEWNIIYDKLDKCVKSGAKIILSRLAIGDLATQYFADRDVFCAGRVTEEDLHRVAAATGGTIQTTVNNVIDEVLGSCEIFEEKQVGNERFNIFSGCPSGQTATIVLRGGADQFIEEAERSLHDAIMIVRRAVKNSTVVAGGGAIDMEISRYLRQHARTIAGKSQLFINSYAKALEIIPRQLCDNAGFDATDVLNKLRQKHALPSGEGALYGVDINTGGIADSFANFVWEPAVVKINAINAATEAACLILSVDETVKNPKSESAQGDAAASAMGRGRGGAAFRGRGRGMRRR
;
A
#
# COMPACT_ATOMS: atom_id res chain seq x y z
N MET A 1 -63.77 17.61 -27.13
CA MET A 1 -63.23 16.45 -26.39
C MET A 1 -61.72 16.53 -26.46
N ALA A 2 -61.07 16.87 -25.35
CA ALA A 2 -59.62 16.91 -25.27
C ALA A 2 -59.09 15.48 -25.39
N THR A 3 -58.21 15.24 -26.35
CA THR A 3 -57.42 14.02 -26.45
C THR A 3 -56.58 13.90 -25.19
N MET A 4 -57.00 13.05 -24.25
CA MET A 4 -56.16 12.62 -23.14
C MET A 4 -54.96 11.86 -23.73
N LEU A 5 -53.84 12.56 -23.87
CA LEU A 5 -52.53 11.93 -24.04
C LEU A 5 -52.31 11.07 -22.79
N GLN A 6 -52.44 9.75 -22.92
CA GLN A 6 -52.00 8.83 -21.87
C GLN A 6 -50.51 9.08 -21.65
N PRO A 7 -50.06 9.32 -20.40
CA PRO A 7 -48.64 9.48 -20.13
C PRO A 7 -47.92 8.18 -20.52
N GLN A 8 -46.84 8.31 -21.31
CA GLN A 8 -46.00 7.17 -21.66
C GLN A 8 -45.45 6.54 -20.38
N ILE A 9 -45.49 5.20 -20.29
CA ILE A 9 -44.89 4.48 -19.17
C ILE A 9 -43.38 4.62 -19.30
N ILE A 10 -42.79 5.48 -18.48
CA ILE A 10 -41.34 5.68 -18.43
C ILE A 10 -40.74 4.52 -17.62
N LEU A 11 -39.90 3.70 -18.27
CA LEU A 11 -39.26 2.52 -17.66
C LEU A 11 -38.16 2.87 -16.66
N LEU A 12 -37.41 3.95 -16.92
CA LEU A 12 -36.31 4.43 -16.08
C LEU A 12 -36.59 5.84 -15.61
N LYS A 13 -36.03 6.24 -14.46
CA LYS A 13 -36.23 7.59 -13.94
C LYS A 13 -35.70 8.63 -14.94
N GLU A 14 -36.40 9.75 -15.10
CA GLU A 14 -35.90 10.87 -15.89
C GLU A 14 -34.49 11.28 -15.42
N GLY A 15 -33.56 11.38 -16.38
CA GLY A 15 -32.13 11.63 -16.11
C GLY A 15 -31.26 10.37 -15.93
N THR A 16 -31.82 9.16 -16.07
CA THR A 16 -31.02 7.92 -16.12
C THR A 16 -30.33 7.82 -17.47
N ASP A 17 -29.00 7.82 -17.46
CA ASP A 17 -28.18 7.61 -18.65
C ASP A 17 -27.99 6.10 -18.87
N THR A 18 -28.40 5.61 -20.03
CA THR A 18 -28.23 4.22 -20.44
C THR A 18 -27.54 4.15 -21.79
N SER A 19 -26.49 3.34 -21.83
CA SER A 19 -25.79 3.01 -23.07
C SER A 19 -25.60 1.50 -23.14
N GLN A 20 -25.94 0.93 -24.29
CA GLN A 20 -26.14 -0.51 -24.51
C GLN A 20 -25.41 -0.99 -25.77
N GLY A 21 -25.08 -2.29 -25.78
CA GLY A 21 -24.57 -3.01 -26.94
C GLY A 21 -23.12 -2.70 -27.29
N LYS A 22 -22.78 -2.79 -28.58
CA LYS A 22 -21.40 -2.59 -29.07
C LYS A 22 -20.79 -1.23 -28.69
N PRO A 23 -21.50 -0.09 -28.79
CA PRO A 23 -20.94 1.21 -28.42
C PRO A 23 -20.51 1.27 -26.94
N GLN A 24 -21.25 0.60 -26.05
CA GLN A 24 -20.91 0.56 -24.63
C GLN A 24 -19.60 -0.20 -24.37
N LEU A 25 -19.42 -1.35 -25.01
CA LEU A 25 -18.17 -2.12 -24.92
C LEU A 25 -16.98 -1.31 -25.44
N LEU A 26 -17.12 -0.64 -26.58
CA LEU A 26 -16.06 0.21 -27.14
C LEU A 26 -15.74 1.39 -26.22
N SER A 27 -16.75 2.02 -25.62
CA SER A 27 -16.58 3.09 -24.63
C SER A 27 -15.78 2.59 -23.42
N ASN A 28 -16.18 1.44 -22.85
CA ASN A 28 -15.49 0.81 -21.73
C ASN A 28 -14.01 0.52 -22.06
N ILE A 29 -13.72 -0.04 -23.24
CA ILE A 29 -12.36 -0.34 -23.69
C ILE A 29 -11.52 0.93 -23.84
N ASN A 30 -12.08 1.98 -24.46
CA ASN A 30 -11.36 3.24 -24.65
C ASN A 30 -11.06 3.91 -23.29
N ALA A 31 -12.00 3.89 -22.34
CA ALA A 31 -11.79 4.42 -20.99
C ALA A 31 -10.66 3.70 -20.24
N CYS A 32 -10.63 2.36 -20.35
CA CYS A 32 -9.57 1.55 -19.76
C CYS A 32 -8.20 1.81 -20.41
N THR A 33 -8.17 1.98 -21.73
CA THR A 33 -6.94 2.31 -22.47
C THR A 33 -6.40 3.67 -22.05
N ALA A 34 -7.28 4.67 -21.88
CA ALA A 34 -6.87 6.01 -21.44
C ALA A 34 -6.22 6.00 -20.05
N VAL A 35 -6.78 5.25 -19.09
CA VAL A 35 -6.16 5.10 -17.76
C VAL A 35 -4.84 4.35 -17.82
N ALA A 36 -4.75 3.29 -18.63
CA ALA A 36 -3.50 2.57 -18.82
C ALA A 36 -2.41 3.46 -19.44
N ASP A 37 -2.75 4.35 -20.37
CA ASP A 37 -1.79 5.28 -20.98
C ASP A 37 -1.20 6.28 -19.98
N VAL A 38 -1.94 6.63 -18.92
CA VAL A 38 -1.42 7.48 -17.83
C VAL A 38 -0.30 6.79 -17.06
N VAL A 39 -0.46 5.51 -16.73
CA VAL A 39 0.52 4.72 -15.96
C VAL A 39 1.58 4.05 -16.83
N ARG A 40 1.35 3.95 -18.15
CA ARG A 40 2.21 3.30 -19.13
C ARG A 40 3.67 3.73 -19.06
N SER A 41 3.91 5.03 -18.89
CA SER A 41 5.27 5.55 -18.84
C SER A 41 6.01 5.21 -17.55
N THR A 42 5.35 4.69 -16.50
CA THR A 42 6.02 4.34 -15.25
C THR A 42 6.66 2.95 -15.28
N LEU A 43 6.36 2.13 -16.29
CA LEU A 43 6.90 0.78 -16.39
C LEU A 43 8.41 0.76 -16.68
N GLY A 44 9.15 0.00 -15.88
CA GLY A 44 10.56 -0.35 -16.14
C GLY A 44 11.58 0.58 -15.45
N PRO A 45 12.87 0.19 -15.42
CA PRO A 45 13.92 0.90 -14.68
C PRO A 45 14.13 2.37 -15.07
N ARG A 46 13.75 2.76 -16.28
CA ARG A 46 13.76 4.15 -16.77
C ARG A 46 12.35 4.72 -16.91
N GLY A 47 11.42 4.24 -16.07
CA GLY A 47 10.07 4.75 -15.99
C GLY A 47 10.04 6.22 -15.57
N MET A 48 9.05 6.94 -16.07
CA MET A 48 8.83 8.36 -15.77
C MET A 48 7.86 8.50 -14.61
N ASP A 49 8.28 9.21 -13.56
CA ASP A 49 7.45 9.49 -12.39
C ASP A 49 6.27 10.41 -12.71
N LYS A 50 5.22 10.32 -11.89
CA LYS A 50 4.04 11.18 -11.97
C LYS A 50 3.99 12.12 -10.78
N LEU A 51 3.88 13.41 -11.07
CA LEU A 51 3.59 14.46 -10.11
C LEU A 51 2.09 14.69 -10.07
N ILE A 52 1.45 14.38 -8.95
CA ILE A 52 0.01 14.55 -8.76
C ILE A 52 -0.22 15.59 -7.66
N HIS A 53 -1.10 16.54 -7.95
CA HIS A 53 -1.52 17.58 -7.02
C HIS A 53 -2.97 17.34 -6.63
N ASP A 54 -3.22 17.19 -5.33
CA ASP A 54 -4.56 17.05 -4.76
C ASP A 54 -5.24 18.42 -4.60
N GLU A 55 -6.58 18.45 -4.54
CA GLU A 55 -7.37 19.67 -4.34
C GLU A 55 -7.00 20.43 -3.04
N LYS A 56 -6.41 19.71 -2.08
CA LYS A 56 -5.94 20.24 -0.79
C LYS A 56 -4.57 20.91 -0.84
N GLY A 57 -3.90 20.91 -1.99
CA GLY A 57 -2.56 21.49 -2.13
C GLY A 57 -1.41 20.50 -1.89
N ASN A 58 -1.71 19.23 -1.59
CA ASN A 58 -0.69 18.21 -1.36
C ASN A 58 -0.10 17.72 -2.68
N THR A 59 1.23 17.64 -2.74
CA THR A 59 1.96 17.22 -3.94
C THR A 59 2.61 15.88 -3.67
N THR A 60 2.24 14.86 -4.46
CA THR A 60 2.79 13.52 -4.37
C THR A 60 3.53 13.18 -5.66
N ILE A 61 4.75 12.66 -5.54
CA ILE A 61 5.53 12.10 -6.65
C ILE A 61 5.55 10.59 -6.46
N SER A 62 5.13 9.83 -7.47
CA SER A 62 5.10 8.37 -7.38
C SER A 62 5.41 7.72 -8.73
N ASN A 63 6.10 6.58 -8.68
CA ASN A 63 6.25 5.68 -9.83
C ASN A 63 5.24 4.51 -9.80
N ASP A 64 4.83 4.11 -8.59
CA ASP A 64 3.90 3.00 -8.39
C ASP A 64 2.51 3.28 -8.99
N GLY A 65 2.08 2.37 -9.89
CA GLY A 65 0.80 2.45 -10.59
C GLY A 65 -0.41 2.38 -9.66
N ALA A 66 -0.33 1.62 -8.56
CA ALA A 66 -1.45 1.54 -7.62
C ALA A 66 -1.64 2.86 -6.87
N THR A 67 -0.56 3.48 -6.42
CA THR A 67 -0.57 4.80 -5.78
C THR A 67 -1.05 5.90 -6.73
N ILE A 68 -0.56 5.92 -7.98
CA ILE A 68 -1.01 6.86 -9.00
C ILE A 68 -2.52 6.75 -9.20
N MET A 69 -3.05 5.53 -9.38
CA MET A 69 -4.48 5.33 -9.61
C MET A 69 -5.35 5.54 -8.37
N LYS A 70 -4.79 5.48 -7.15
CA LYS A 70 -5.50 5.88 -5.91
C LYS A 70 -5.69 7.40 -5.84
N LEU A 71 -4.76 8.17 -6.38
CA LEU A 71 -4.78 9.64 -6.34
C LEU A 71 -5.57 10.26 -7.50
N LEU A 72 -5.74 9.55 -8.61
CA LEU A 72 -6.55 10.00 -9.74
C LEU A 72 -8.06 9.85 -9.45
N ASP A 73 -8.84 10.89 -9.73
CA ASP A 73 -10.31 10.84 -9.64
C ASP A 73 -10.91 10.12 -10.85
N ILE A 74 -10.99 8.78 -10.76
CA ILE A 74 -11.50 7.93 -11.84
C ILE A 74 -13.01 7.71 -11.66
N ILE A 75 -13.79 8.42 -12.47
CA ILE A 75 -15.26 8.39 -12.44
C ILE A 75 -15.83 7.20 -13.24
N HIS A 76 -15.17 6.80 -14.33
CA HIS A 76 -15.72 5.81 -15.27
C HIS A 76 -15.73 4.39 -14.66
N PRO A 77 -16.89 3.68 -14.62
CA PRO A 77 -16.99 2.38 -13.94
C PRO A 77 -16.02 1.33 -14.45
N ALA A 78 -15.86 1.19 -15.77
CA ALA A 78 -14.92 0.22 -16.34
C ALA A 78 -13.46 0.50 -15.95
N ALA A 79 -13.07 1.78 -15.87
CA ALA A 79 -11.72 2.17 -15.49
C ALA A 79 -11.46 1.92 -13.98
N LYS A 80 -12.49 2.03 -13.15
CA LYS A 80 -12.40 1.71 -11.71
C LYS A 80 -12.03 0.25 -11.46
N ILE A 81 -12.45 -0.67 -12.32
CA ILE A 81 -12.04 -2.09 -12.27
C ILE A 81 -10.50 -2.21 -12.36
N LEU A 82 -9.84 -1.43 -13.22
CA LEU A 82 -8.38 -1.42 -13.30
C LEU A 82 -7.73 -0.93 -11.99
N VAL A 83 -8.33 0.07 -11.34
CA VAL A 83 -7.88 0.59 -10.04
C VAL A 83 -7.95 -0.49 -8.96
N ASP A 84 -9.06 -1.21 -8.90
CA ASP A 84 -9.28 -2.25 -7.90
C ASP A 84 -8.30 -3.42 -8.09
N ILE A 85 -7.96 -3.72 -9.34
CA ILE A 85 -7.00 -4.78 -9.67
C ILE A 85 -5.56 -4.38 -9.35
N ALA A 86 -5.16 -3.14 -9.63
CA ALA A 86 -3.85 -2.65 -9.20
C ALA A 86 -3.72 -2.63 -7.67
N LYS A 87 -4.79 -2.26 -6.95
CA LYS A 87 -4.84 -2.35 -5.47
C LYS A 87 -4.74 -3.80 -4.98
N SER A 88 -5.39 -4.73 -5.67
CA SER A 88 -5.29 -6.16 -5.35
C SER A 88 -3.84 -6.64 -5.52
N GLN A 89 -3.19 -6.30 -6.63
CA GLN A 89 -1.80 -6.66 -6.90
C GLN A 89 -0.83 -6.08 -5.87
N ASP A 90 -1.02 -4.81 -5.50
CA ASP A 90 -0.29 -4.11 -4.45
C ASP A 90 -0.42 -4.84 -3.09
N SER A 91 -1.65 -5.21 -2.69
CA SER A 91 -1.88 -5.90 -1.41
C SER A 91 -1.39 -7.35 -1.37
N GLU A 92 -1.48 -8.08 -2.48
CA GLU A 92 -1.08 -9.49 -2.54
C GLU A 92 0.42 -9.65 -2.73
N VAL A 93 1.02 -8.90 -3.65
CA VAL A 93 2.40 -9.14 -4.09
C VAL A 93 3.30 -7.93 -3.84
N GLY A 94 2.76 -6.72 -3.93
CA GLY A 94 3.49 -5.45 -3.73
C GLY A 94 4.24 -4.96 -4.97
N ASP A 95 4.25 -5.71 -6.08
CA ASP A 95 4.94 -5.31 -7.31
C ASP A 95 4.18 -5.74 -8.55
N GLY A 96 4.52 -5.13 -9.69
CA GLY A 96 3.88 -5.34 -10.97
C GLY A 96 2.52 -4.65 -11.09
N THR A 97 2.20 -3.68 -10.23
CA THR A 97 0.93 -2.93 -10.26
C THR A 97 0.68 -2.31 -11.64
N THR A 98 1.68 -1.64 -12.21
CA THR A 98 1.64 -1.08 -13.57
C THR A 98 1.53 -2.18 -14.65
N THR A 99 2.25 -3.29 -14.48
CA THR A 99 2.23 -4.43 -15.42
C THR A 99 0.83 -5.01 -15.56
N VAL A 100 0.10 -5.19 -14.45
CA VAL A 100 -1.26 -5.75 -14.49
C VAL A 100 -2.23 -4.85 -15.25
N VAL A 101 -2.15 -3.54 -15.02
CA VAL A 101 -3.01 -2.55 -15.69
C VAL A 101 -2.74 -2.52 -17.19
N LEU A 102 -1.46 -2.52 -17.57
CA LEU A 102 -1.05 -2.53 -18.98
C LEU A 102 -1.49 -3.79 -19.71
N LEU A 103 -1.31 -4.96 -19.10
CA LEU A 103 -1.77 -6.23 -19.68
C LEU A 103 -3.29 -6.25 -19.84
N ALA A 104 -4.04 -5.85 -18.81
CA ALA A 104 -5.50 -5.80 -18.86
C ALA A 104 -6.00 -4.89 -19.99
N ALA A 105 -5.42 -3.69 -20.12
CA ALA A 105 -5.78 -2.75 -21.17
C ALA A 105 -5.36 -3.22 -22.56
N GLU A 106 -4.19 -3.85 -22.72
CA GLU A 106 -3.76 -4.35 -24.02
C GLU A 106 -4.60 -5.57 -24.46
N PHE A 107 -5.03 -6.44 -23.53
CA PHE A 107 -5.98 -7.51 -23.85
C PHE A 107 -7.30 -6.96 -24.42
N LEU A 108 -7.82 -5.88 -23.82
CA LEU A 108 -9.01 -5.18 -24.29
C LEU A 108 -8.79 -4.51 -25.64
N LYS A 109 -7.62 -3.87 -25.84
CA LYS A 109 -7.25 -3.22 -27.09
C LYS A 109 -7.13 -4.21 -28.25
N GLU A 110 -6.51 -5.38 -28.02
CA GLU A 110 -6.43 -6.46 -29.02
C GLU A 110 -7.78 -7.17 -29.22
N ALA A 111 -8.72 -7.06 -28.27
CA ALA A 111 -10.09 -7.56 -28.43
C ALA A 111 -10.98 -6.64 -29.29
N LYS A 112 -10.68 -5.34 -29.32
CA LYS A 112 -11.49 -4.30 -30.00
C LYS A 112 -11.84 -4.61 -31.46
N PRO A 113 -10.90 -5.02 -32.34
CA PRO A 113 -11.24 -5.30 -33.75
C PRO A 113 -12.28 -6.42 -33.90
N PHE A 114 -12.22 -7.46 -33.05
CA PHE A 114 -13.17 -8.56 -33.10
C PHE A 114 -14.59 -8.14 -32.71
N ILE A 115 -14.73 -7.18 -31.78
CA ILE A 115 -16.03 -6.65 -31.35
C ILE A 115 -16.65 -5.81 -32.47
N GLU A 116 -15.81 -4.99 -33.14
CA GLU A 116 -16.21 -4.20 -34.30
C GLU A 116 -16.73 -5.12 -35.43
N ASP A 117 -15.99 -6.20 -35.73
CA ASP A 117 -16.35 -7.26 -36.68
C ASP A 117 -17.62 -8.07 -36.27
N GLY A 118 -18.15 -7.86 -35.06
CA GLY A 118 -19.38 -8.49 -34.60
C GLY A 118 -19.21 -9.88 -33.99
N VAL A 119 -18.02 -10.22 -33.53
CA VAL A 119 -17.82 -11.40 -32.69
C VAL A 119 -18.52 -11.19 -31.34
N HIS A 120 -19.31 -12.17 -30.92
CA HIS A 120 -19.93 -12.15 -29.60
C HIS A 120 -18.87 -12.19 -28.48
N PRO A 121 -18.89 -11.25 -27.51
CA PRO A 121 -17.85 -11.14 -26.46
C PRO A 121 -17.60 -12.43 -25.68
N GLN A 122 -18.64 -13.22 -25.40
CA GLN A 122 -18.50 -14.52 -24.72
C GLN A 122 -17.50 -15.49 -25.37
N ASN A 123 -17.36 -15.46 -26.70
CA ASN A 123 -16.40 -16.32 -27.40
C ASN A 123 -14.94 -15.87 -27.16
N LEU A 124 -14.72 -14.56 -27.06
CA LEU A 124 -13.44 -13.96 -26.68
C LEU A 124 -13.10 -14.32 -25.24
N ILE A 125 -14.05 -14.09 -24.32
CA ILE A 125 -13.89 -14.38 -22.87
C ILE A 125 -13.46 -15.84 -22.65
N ARG A 126 -14.15 -16.80 -23.28
CA ARG A 126 -13.81 -18.23 -23.18
C ARG A 126 -12.37 -18.51 -23.63
N SER A 127 -11.96 -17.89 -24.74
CA SER A 127 -10.63 -18.13 -25.32
C SER A 127 -9.53 -17.43 -24.51
N TYR A 128 -9.79 -16.23 -23.97
CA TYR A 128 -8.87 -15.49 -23.12
C TYR A 128 -8.65 -16.18 -21.77
N ARG A 129 -9.71 -16.72 -21.14
CA ARG A 129 -9.55 -17.55 -19.93
C ARG A 129 -8.70 -18.79 -20.20
N THR A 130 -8.96 -19.48 -21.31
CA THR A 130 -8.17 -20.66 -21.71
C THR A 130 -6.70 -20.29 -21.93
N ALA A 131 -6.42 -19.18 -22.63
CA ALA A 131 -5.07 -18.68 -22.85
C ALA A 131 -4.38 -18.28 -21.54
N GLY A 132 -5.09 -17.62 -20.63
CA GLY A 132 -4.58 -17.25 -19.31
C GLY A 132 -4.19 -18.47 -18.46
N HIS A 133 -5.01 -19.52 -18.45
CA HIS A 133 -4.66 -20.78 -17.77
C HIS A 133 -3.39 -21.43 -18.36
N LEU A 134 -3.33 -21.55 -19.69
CA LEU A 134 -2.15 -22.11 -20.38
C LEU A 134 -0.87 -21.27 -20.13
N ALA A 135 -1.02 -19.94 -20.07
CA ALA A 135 0.09 -19.04 -19.74
C ALA A 135 0.60 -19.26 -18.31
N ILE A 136 -0.31 -19.37 -17.34
CA ILE A 136 0.04 -19.62 -15.93
C ILE A 136 0.73 -20.97 -15.76
N GLU A 137 0.24 -22.03 -16.41
CA GLU A 137 0.92 -23.34 -16.41
C GLU A 137 2.33 -23.23 -16.99
N LYS A 138 2.48 -22.49 -18.09
CA LYS A 138 3.80 -22.30 -18.69
C LYS A 138 4.78 -21.54 -17.80
N VAL A 139 4.30 -20.55 -17.05
CA VAL A 139 5.12 -19.84 -16.05
C VAL A 139 5.59 -20.79 -14.96
N LYS A 140 4.73 -21.70 -14.49
CA LYS A 140 5.10 -22.70 -13.47
C LYS A 140 6.14 -23.68 -13.98
N GLU A 141 6.05 -24.10 -15.24
CA GLU A 141 7.05 -24.98 -15.88
C GLU A 141 8.42 -24.31 -16.02
N LEU A 142 8.44 -23.00 -16.33
CA LEU A 142 9.67 -22.24 -16.54
C LEU A 142 10.27 -21.69 -15.22
N ALA A 143 9.55 -21.82 -14.11
CA ALA A 143 10.00 -21.33 -12.82
C ALA A 143 11.20 -22.12 -12.32
N VAL A 144 12.28 -21.42 -11.97
CA VAL A 144 13.49 -22.02 -11.41
C VAL A 144 13.44 -21.90 -9.89
N SER A 145 13.57 -23.03 -9.19
CA SER A 145 13.63 -23.04 -7.73
C SER A 145 14.99 -22.58 -7.22
N ILE A 146 14.97 -21.78 -6.15
CA ILE A 146 16.12 -21.29 -5.39
C ILE A 146 16.32 -22.12 -4.10
N GLU A 147 15.51 -23.15 -3.87
CA GLU A 147 15.60 -24.00 -2.66
C GLU A 147 16.90 -24.81 -2.62
N GLY A 148 17.41 -25.05 -1.40
CA GLY A 148 18.59 -25.89 -1.17
C GLY A 148 19.95 -25.17 -1.20
N LYS A 149 19.98 -23.85 -1.39
CA LYS A 149 21.22 -23.05 -1.32
C LYS A 149 21.59 -22.67 0.10
N SER A 150 22.86 -22.38 0.34
CA SER A 150 23.35 -21.93 1.65
C SER A 150 22.69 -20.61 2.08
N LEU A 151 22.71 -20.29 3.38
CA LEU A 151 22.08 -19.08 3.91
C LEU A 151 22.67 -17.79 3.28
N GLU A 152 23.98 -17.77 3.03
CA GLU A 152 24.67 -16.65 2.37
C GLU A 152 24.29 -16.50 0.91
N GLU A 153 24.23 -17.63 0.17
CA GLU A 153 23.75 -17.61 -1.20
C GLU A 153 22.28 -17.16 -1.25
N LYS A 154 21.43 -17.65 -0.35
CA LYS A 154 20.03 -17.22 -0.27
C LYS A 154 19.93 -15.72 -0.03
N LYS A 155 20.72 -15.15 0.88
CA LYS A 155 20.80 -13.69 1.10
C LYS A 155 21.19 -12.94 -0.18
N SER A 156 22.23 -13.39 -0.88
CA SER A 156 22.67 -12.76 -2.13
C SER A 156 21.60 -12.79 -3.23
N LEU A 157 20.88 -13.91 -3.34
CA LEU A 157 19.84 -14.09 -4.35
C LEU A 157 18.60 -13.24 -4.04
N LEU A 158 18.20 -13.17 -2.76
CA LEU A 158 17.12 -12.28 -2.31
C LEU A 158 17.48 -10.80 -2.52
N ALA A 159 18.74 -10.43 -2.30
CA ALA A 159 19.22 -9.06 -2.54
C ALA A 159 19.12 -8.71 -4.03
N LYS A 160 19.43 -9.66 -4.93
CA LYS A 160 19.25 -9.49 -6.38
C LYS A 160 17.79 -9.30 -6.75
N CYS A 161 16.87 -10.10 -6.19
CA CYS A 161 15.43 -9.92 -6.41
C CYS A 161 14.94 -8.54 -5.91
N ALA A 162 15.38 -8.11 -4.73
CA ALA A 162 15.07 -6.78 -4.21
C ALA A 162 15.61 -5.66 -5.11
N ALA A 163 16.86 -5.79 -5.56
CA ALA A 163 17.50 -4.81 -6.45
C ALA A 163 16.78 -4.66 -7.79
N THR A 164 16.19 -5.74 -8.33
CA THR A 164 15.36 -5.68 -9.54
C THR A 164 14.15 -4.76 -9.33
N SER A 165 13.41 -4.91 -8.22
CA SER A 165 12.25 -4.08 -7.93
C SER A 165 12.60 -2.62 -7.66
N LEU A 166 13.71 -2.37 -6.99
CA LEU A 166 14.18 -1.02 -6.70
C LEU A 166 14.70 -0.28 -7.93
N SER A 167 14.99 -1.00 -9.02
CA SER A 167 15.67 -0.43 -10.19
C SER A 167 14.87 0.65 -10.94
N SER A 168 13.54 0.62 -10.88
CA SER A 168 12.64 1.58 -11.55
C SER A 168 12.18 2.74 -10.70
N LYS A 169 12.70 2.84 -9.47
CA LYS A 169 12.22 3.79 -8.49
C LYS A 169 13.27 4.88 -8.24
N LEU A 170 12.87 5.94 -7.54
CA LEU A 170 13.78 7.04 -7.19
C LEU A 170 15.05 6.59 -6.44
N ILE A 171 14.97 5.47 -5.72
CA ILE A 171 16.11 4.88 -4.99
C ILE A 171 16.96 3.92 -5.81
N GLY A 172 16.71 3.78 -7.12
CA GLY A 172 17.40 2.85 -8.00
C GLY A 172 18.92 3.06 -8.10
N GLY A 173 19.40 4.30 -7.90
CA GLY A 173 20.83 4.61 -7.85
C GLY A 173 21.56 4.01 -6.65
N GLU A 174 20.85 3.74 -5.55
CA GLU A 174 21.38 3.19 -4.29
C GLU A 174 20.77 1.81 -3.98
N LYS A 175 20.30 1.11 -5.02
CA LYS A 175 19.54 -0.14 -4.88
C LYS A 175 20.30 -1.23 -4.13
N ASP A 176 21.62 -1.34 -4.27
CA ASP A 176 22.40 -2.40 -3.62
C ASP A 176 22.45 -2.21 -2.10
N PHE A 177 22.59 -0.96 -1.66
CA PHE A 177 22.56 -0.58 -0.25
C PHE A 177 21.19 -0.92 0.37
N PHE A 178 20.12 -0.46 -0.27
CA PHE A 178 18.76 -0.71 0.22
C PHE A 178 18.33 -2.18 0.09
N ALA A 179 18.76 -2.89 -0.95
CA ALA A 179 18.45 -4.31 -1.13
C ALA A 179 19.03 -5.15 0.01
N SER A 180 20.28 -4.89 0.41
CA SER A 180 20.89 -5.59 1.56
C SER A 180 20.10 -5.33 2.85
N MET A 181 19.71 -4.07 3.07
CA MET A 181 18.93 -3.63 4.22
C MET A 181 17.55 -4.30 4.30
N VAL A 182 16.85 -4.39 3.16
CA VAL A 182 15.54 -5.04 3.05
C VAL A 182 15.65 -6.54 3.36
N VAL A 183 16.67 -7.21 2.83
CA VAL A 183 16.87 -8.64 3.07
C VAL A 183 17.15 -8.91 4.55
N ASP A 184 18.02 -8.12 5.18
CA ASP A 184 18.32 -8.28 6.60
C ASP A 184 17.09 -7.97 7.47
N ALA A 185 16.27 -6.98 7.11
CA ALA A 185 15.02 -6.67 7.80
C ALA A 185 13.99 -7.81 7.71
N VAL A 186 13.82 -8.42 6.53
CA VAL A 186 12.89 -9.55 6.34
C VAL A 186 13.39 -10.79 7.07
N LEU A 187 14.70 -11.05 7.07
CA LEU A 187 15.27 -12.19 7.78
C LEU A 187 15.22 -12.02 9.31
N ALA A 188 15.30 -10.80 9.82
CA ALA A 188 15.17 -10.53 11.26
C ALA A 188 13.79 -10.96 11.81
N ILE A 189 12.72 -10.82 11.03
CA ILE A 189 11.36 -11.19 11.45
C ILE A 189 11.12 -12.71 11.37
N GLY A 190 11.95 -13.43 10.61
CA GLY A 190 11.85 -14.87 10.48
C GLY A 190 10.55 -15.32 9.81
N ASN A 191 9.84 -16.26 10.44
CA ASN A 191 8.61 -16.85 9.92
C ASN A 191 7.33 -16.07 10.28
N ASP A 192 7.44 -14.96 11.01
CA ASP A 192 6.27 -14.15 11.33
C ASP A 192 5.77 -13.42 10.07
N ASP A 193 4.47 -13.58 9.81
CA ASP A 193 3.83 -13.12 8.60
C ASP A 193 3.32 -11.68 8.67
N ARG A 194 3.57 -10.99 9.79
CA ARG A 194 3.05 -9.66 10.05
C ARG A 194 4.00 -8.59 9.51
N LEU A 195 3.61 -7.96 8.39
CA LEU A 195 4.31 -6.79 7.81
C LEU A 195 4.48 -5.65 8.81
N ASN A 196 3.52 -5.50 9.73
CA ASN A 196 3.51 -4.46 10.74
C ASN A 196 4.74 -4.54 11.66
N MET A 197 5.48 -5.66 11.67
CA MET A 197 6.72 -5.83 12.45
C MET A 197 7.95 -5.16 11.80
N ILE A 198 7.89 -4.82 10.50
CA ILE A 198 8.88 -3.91 9.88
C ILE A 198 8.36 -2.50 10.01
N GLY A 199 9.03 -1.69 10.83
CA GLY A 199 8.79 -0.26 10.90
C GLY A 199 9.65 0.49 9.90
N ILE A 200 9.08 1.45 9.18
CA ILE A 200 9.84 2.45 8.43
C ILE A 200 9.64 3.80 9.13
N LYS A 201 10.73 4.47 9.49
CA LYS A 201 10.72 5.77 10.15
C LYS A 201 11.37 6.81 9.25
N LYS A 202 10.61 7.85 8.92
CA LYS A 202 11.03 8.93 8.05
C LYS A 202 11.67 10.05 8.86
N VAL A 203 12.89 10.43 8.51
CA VAL A 203 13.60 11.53 9.16
C VAL A 203 14.13 12.50 8.11
N PRO A 204 13.62 13.75 8.07
CA PRO A 204 14.04 14.72 7.07
C PRO A 204 15.49 15.18 7.28
N GLY A 205 16.13 15.52 6.16
CA GLY A 205 17.51 15.99 6.09
C GLY A 205 18.55 14.87 6.02
N GLY A 206 19.73 15.19 5.48
CA GLY A 206 20.82 14.23 5.24
C GLY A 206 20.73 13.57 3.86
N ASN A 207 21.61 12.59 3.62
CA ASN A 207 21.65 11.82 2.40
C ASN A 207 20.93 10.47 2.57
N MET A 208 20.50 9.86 1.45
CA MET A 208 19.81 8.55 1.49
C MET A 208 20.68 7.44 2.08
N ARG A 209 22.01 7.49 1.86
CA ARG A 209 22.98 6.55 2.43
C ARG A 209 23.16 6.69 3.95
N ASP A 210 22.67 7.76 4.57
CA ASP A 210 22.66 7.93 6.02
C ASP A 210 21.53 7.14 6.69
N SER A 211 20.67 6.48 5.89
CA SER A 211 19.64 5.57 6.38
C SER A 211 20.27 4.32 6.99
N PHE A 212 19.63 3.70 7.98
CA PHE A 212 20.17 2.50 8.62
C PHE A 212 19.08 1.57 9.13
N LEU A 213 19.42 0.30 9.24
CA LEU A 213 18.59 -0.74 9.85
C LEU A 213 18.92 -0.89 11.33
N VAL A 214 17.88 -0.93 12.15
CA VAL A 214 17.93 -1.30 13.56
C VAL A 214 17.36 -2.71 13.70
N ASN A 215 18.19 -3.63 14.21
CA ASN A 215 17.77 -4.98 14.61
C ASN A 215 17.02 -4.90 15.95
N GLY A 216 15.78 -4.41 15.87
CA GLY A 216 14.91 -4.08 16.98
C GLY A 216 13.96 -2.95 16.60
N VAL A 217 13.73 -2.02 17.53
CA VAL A 217 12.73 -0.96 17.36
C VAL A 217 13.36 0.40 17.50
N ALA A 218 13.01 1.30 16.58
CA ALA A 218 13.31 2.71 16.71
C ALA A 218 12.03 3.53 16.55
N PHE A 219 11.82 4.49 17.44
CA PHE A 219 10.74 5.46 17.30
C PHE A 219 11.20 6.85 17.71
N LYS A 220 10.57 7.85 17.10
CA LYS A 220 10.84 9.26 17.36
C LYS A 220 10.51 9.58 18.81
N LYS A 221 11.34 10.41 19.44
CA LYS A 221 11.05 11.00 20.75
C LYS A 221 9.66 11.65 20.71
N THR A 222 8.78 11.16 21.57
CA THR A 222 7.44 11.71 21.77
C THR A 222 7.51 12.98 22.61
N PHE A 223 6.36 13.63 22.83
CA PHE A 223 6.30 14.84 23.65
C PHE A 223 6.94 14.61 25.01
N SER A 224 7.93 15.44 25.35
CA SER A 224 8.68 15.34 26.62
C SER A 224 8.34 16.51 27.54
N TYR A 225 8.00 16.18 28.77
CA TYR A 225 7.70 17.11 29.86
C TYR A 225 8.97 17.56 30.61
N ALA A 226 8.81 18.45 31.59
CA ALA A 226 9.93 18.93 32.40
C ALA A 226 10.62 17.75 33.13
N GLY A 227 11.96 17.81 33.25
CA GLY A 227 12.77 16.73 33.85
C GLY A 227 13.26 15.65 32.88
N PHE A 228 12.76 15.60 31.64
CA PHE A 228 13.17 14.59 30.67
C PHE A 228 14.67 14.60 30.35
N GLU A 229 15.30 15.78 30.25
CA GLU A 229 16.74 15.88 29.94
C GLU A 229 17.65 15.38 31.07
N GLN A 230 17.13 15.22 32.29
CA GLN A 230 17.89 14.68 33.43
C GLN A 230 17.95 13.15 33.43
N GLN A 231 17.03 12.49 32.71
CA GLN A 231 16.98 11.03 32.63
C GLN A 231 18.17 10.48 31.83
N PRO A 232 18.80 9.37 32.26
CA PRO A 232 19.87 8.75 31.49
C PRO A 232 19.40 8.36 30.10
N LYS A 233 20.23 8.64 29.08
CA LYS A 233 19.91 8.41 27.67
C LYS A 233 20.46 7.12 27.11
N LYS A 234 21.19 6.35 27.92
CA LYS A 234 21.77 5.07 27.52
C LYS A 234 21.66 4.08 28.66
N PHE A 235 21.13 2.90 28.38
CA PHE A 235 21.08 1.77 29.32
C PHE A 235 21.63 0.51 28.67
N VAL A 236 22.30 -0.31 29.48
CA VAL A 236 22.76 -1.65 29.11
C VAL A 236 21.91 -2.66 29.88
N ASN A 237 21.30 -3.61 29.18
CA ASN A 237 20.36 -4.59 29.71
C ASN A 237 19.20 -3.99 30.55
N PRO A 238 18.48 -2.95 30.08
CA PRO A 238 17.35 -2.40 30.81
C PRO A 238 16.15 -3.36 30.85
N LYS A 239 15.43 -3.36 31.98
CA LYS A 239 14.06 -3.88 32.07
C LYS A 239 13.06 -2.84 31.55
N ILE A 240 12.16 -3.25 30.68
CA ILE A 240 11.23 -2.39 29.94
C ILE A 240 9.80 -2.71 30.35
N LEU A 241 9.07 -1.69 30.82
CA LEU A 241 7.66 -1.77 31.17
C LEU A 241 6.82 -1.07 30.10
N LEU A 242 5.83 -1.77 29.56
CA LEU A 242 4.92 -1.27 28.53
C LEU A 242 3.54 -1.07 29.13
N LEU A 243 3.03 0.15 29.05
CA LEU A 243 1.78 0.56 29.69
C LEU A 243 0.77 1.09 28.67
N ASN A 244 -0.50 0.85 28.95
CA ASN A 244 -1.64 1.43 28.26
C ASN A 244 -2.50 2.24 29.25
N ILE A 245 -1.84 3.05 30.08
CA ILE A 245 -2.48 3.92 31.08
C ILE A 245 -1.89 5.33 31.08
N GLU A 246 -2.67 6.32 31.50
CA GLU A 246 -2.16 7.66 31.76
C GLU A 246 -1.44 7.70 33.11
N LEU A 247 -0.27 8.35 33.13
CA LEU A 247 0.47 8.69 34.35
C LEU A 247 0.42 10.20 34.56
N GLU A 248 -0.78 10.75 34.53
CA GLU A 248 -1.08 12.17 34.77
C GLU A 248 -2.02 12.30 35.97
N LEU A 249 -1.90 13.41 36.71
CA LEU A 249 -2.83 13.76 37.76
C LEU A 249 -4.14 14.26 37.10
N LYS A 250 -5.03 13.30 36.80
CA LYS A 250 -6.40 13.54 36.34
C LYS A 250 -7.36 12.71 37.17
N SER A 251 -8.61 13.17 37.23
CA SER A 251 -9.70 12.37 37.77
C SER A 251 -9.87 11.10 36.92
N GLU A 252 -9.91 9.92 37.56
CA GLU A 252 -10.03 8.63 36.86
C GLU A 252 -11.35 8.46 36.09
N LYS A 253 -12.34 9.32 36.36
CA LYS A 253 -13.62 9.39 35.63
C LYS A 253 -13.95 10.84 35.32
N GLU A 254 -14.34 11.11 34.07
CA GLU A 254 -14.79 12.43 33.59
C GLU A 254 -16.05 12.93 34.32
N ASN A 255 -16.80 12.06 35.01
CA ASN A 255 -18.08 12.38 35.68
C ASN A 255 -18.14 11.98 37.17
N ALA A 256 -17.02 11.98 37.89
CA ALA A 256 -17.03 11.76 39.34
C ALA A 256 -17.34 13.07 40.09
N GLU A 257 -18.59 13.27 40.49
CA GLU A 257 -18.95 14.36 41.41
C GLU A 257 -18.57 14.00 42.85
N ILE A 258 -17.61 14.72 43.42
CA ILE A 258 -17.27 14.61 44.84
C ILE A 258 -18.13 15.61 45.61
N ARG A 259 -19.06 15.12 46.44
CA ARG A 259 -19.91 15.96 47.31
C ARG A 259 -19.36 15.96 48.72
N LEU A 260 -18.88 17.12 49.16
CA LEU A 260 -18.35 17.33 50.50
C LEU A 260 -19.39 17.97 51.40
N SER A 261 -19.55 17.44 52.61
CA SER A 261 -20.39 18.03 53.66
C SER A 261 -19.60 18.93 54.61
N ASP A 262 -18.28 18.73 54.70
CA ASP A 262 -17.36 19.49 55.55
C ASP A 262 -16.15 19.96 54.72
N PRO A 263 -15.83 21.28 54.70
CA PRO A 263 -14.64 21.82 54.04
C PRO A 263 -13.32 21.21 54.51
N SER A 264 -13.24 20.71 55.75
CA SER A 264 -12.02 20.09 56.29
C SER A 264 -11.59 18.83 55.53
N GLN A 265 -12.54 18.13 54.90
CA GLN A 265 -12.32 16.91 54.14
C GLN A 265 -11.74 17.17 52.74
N TYR A 266 -11.76 18.42 52.27
CA TYR A 266 -11.20 18.78 50.96
C TYR A 266 -9.70 18.45 50.87
N GLN A 267 -8.94 18.74 51.94
CA GLN A 267 -7.51 18.43 51.98
C GLN A 267 -7.24 16.92 51.86
N SER A 268 -8.07 16.10 52.50
CA SER A 268 -7.91 14.64 52.45
C SER A 268 -8.12 14.06 51.05
N ILE A 269 -8.94 14.70 50.22
CA ILE A 269 -9.14 14.32 48.81
C ILE A 269 -7.91 14.68 47.98
N VAL A 270 -7.40 15.90 48.16
CA VAL A 270 -6.17 16.34 47.49
C VAL A 270 -5.03 15.38 47.82
N ASP A 271 -4.82 15.09 49.11
CA ASP A 271 -3.78 14.15 49.56
C ASP A 271 -4.01 12.73 49.00
N ALA A 272 -5.26 12.28 48.89
CA ALA A 272 -5.60 10.99 48.29
C ALA A 272 -5.27 10.94 46.79
N GLU A 273 -5.56 11.99 46.02
CA GLU A 273 -5.21 12.08 44.59
C GLU A 273 -3.70 12.02 44.38
N TRP A 274 -2.93 12.75 45.19
CA TRP A 274 -1.47 12.67 45.20
C TRP A 274 -0.98 11.25 45.51
N ASN A 275 -1.53 10.64 46.56
CA ASN A 275 -1.14 9.28 46.98
C ASN A 275 -1.44 8.23 45.91
N ILE A 276 -2.56 8.35 45.18
CA ILE A 276 -2.90 7.44 44.08
C ILE A 276 -1.84 7.50 42.98
N ILE A 277 -1.42 8.72 42.58
CA ILE A 277 -0.40 8.87 41.55
C ILE A 277 0.96 8.38 42.06
N TYR A 278 1.38 8.76 43.26
CA TYR A 278 2.65 8.29 43.83
C TYR A 278 2.69 6.76 43.99
N ASP A 279 1.60 6.13 44.41
CA ASP A 279 1.51 4.66 44.52
C ASP A 279 1.66 3.99 43.15
N LYS A 280 1.03 4.54 42.10
CA LYS A 280 1.21 4.05 40.72
C LYS A 280 2.68 4.17 40.27
N LEU A 281 3.32 5.31 40.52
CA LEU A 281 4.71 5.55 40.15
C LEU A 281 5.68 4.66 40.93
N ASP A 282 5.45 4.49 42.23
CA ASP A 282 6.26 3.65 43.10
C ASP A 282 6.14 2.17 42.72
N LYS A 283 4.95 1.70 42.34
CA LYS A 283 4.75 0.35 41.77
C LYS A 283 5.55 0.14 40.49
N CYS A 284 5.57 1.12 39.59
CA CYS A 284 6.41 1.06 38.38
C CYS A 284 7.90 0.94 38.73
N VAL A 285 8.40 1.72 39.70
CA VAL A 285 9.81 1.65 40.11
C VAL A 285 10.12 0.34 40.84
N LYS A 286 9.22 -0.13 41.71
CA LYS A 286 9.35 -1.40 42.44
C LYS A 286 9.42 -2.61 41.53
N SER A 287 8.82 -2.55 40.34
CA SER A 287 8.98 -3.59 39.31
C SER A 287 10.42 -3.75 38.82
N GLY A 288 11.30 -2.77 39.10
CA GLY A 288 12.68 -2.76 38.63
C GLY A 288 12.84 -2.34 37.17
N ALA A 289 11.77 -1.86 36.52
CA ALA A 289 11.84 -1.30 35.18
C ALA A 289 12.68 -0.02 35.13
N LYS A 290 13.60 0.03 34.17
CA LYS A 290 14.44 1.21 33.88
C LYS A 290 13.93 2.03 32.72
N ILE A 291 13.07 1.45 31.88
CA ILE A 291 12.41 2.12 30.77
C ILE A 291 10.92 1.89 30.90
N ILE A 292 10.14 2.98 30.94
CA ILE A 292 8.68 2.94 31.03
C ILE A 292 8.10 3.62 29.79
N LEU A 293 7.40 2.86 28.97
CA LEU A 293 6.70 3.38 27.79
C LEU A 293 5.21 3.33 28.04
N SER A 294 4.50 4.42 27.74
CA SER A 294 3.04 4.41 27.74
C SER A 294 2.48 4.87 26.39
N ARG A 295 1.41 4.21 25.95
CA ARG A 295 0.59 4.70 24.83
C ARG A 295 -0.02 6.06 25.14
N LEU A 296 -0.40 6.28 26.41
CA LEU A 296 -1.04 7.50 26.85
C LEU A 296 -0.02 8.46 27.47
N ALA A 297 -0.46 9.64 27.89
CA ALA A 297 0.43 10.68 28.38
C ALA A 297 1.05 10.34 29.75
N ILE A 298 2.28 10.81 29.96
CA ILE A 298 3.01 10.74 31.23
C ILE A 298 3.26 12.19 31.64
N GLY A 299 2.72 12.63 32.78
CA GLY A 299 2.77 14.03 33.18
C GLY A 299 4.13 14.51 33.70
N ASP A 300 4.24 15.81 33.96
CA ASP A 300 5.45 16.44 34.52
C ASP A 300 5.88 15.79 35.84
N LEU A 301 4.92 15.58 36.76
CA LEU A 301 5.19 14.95 38.06
C LEU A 301 5.81 13.57 37.91
N ALA A 302 5.22 12.74 37.03
CA ALA A 302 5.71 11.39 36.78
C ALA A 302 7.11 11.43 36.14
N THR A 303 7.32 12.33 35.18
CA THR A 303 8.60 12.50 34.48
C THR A 303 9.72 12.87 35.45
N GLN A 304 9.46 13.81 36.37
CA GLN A 304 10.40 14.21 37.41
C GLN A 304 10.67 13.09 38.42
N TYR A 305 9.62 12.40 38.89
CA TYR A 305 9.75 11.29 39.83
C TYR A 305 10.63 10.15 39.29
N PHE A 306 10.52 9.86 37.98
CA PHE A 306 11.36 8.90 37.29
C PHE A 306 12.78 9.42 37.03
N ALA A 307 12.94 10.72 36.77
CA ALA A 307 14.26 11.34 36.60
C ALA A 307 15.11 11.23 37.87
N ASP A 308 14.53 11.49 39.05
CA ASP A 308 15.22 11.36 40.34
C ASP A 308 15.71 9.93 40.65
N ARG A 309 15.23 8.93 39.91
CA ARG A 309 15.49 7.49 40.12
C ARG A 309 16.21 6.83 38.95
N ASP A 310 16.74 7.63 38.02
CA ASP A 310 17.43 7.16 36.82
C ASP A 310 16.56 6.20 35.99
N VAL A 311 15.26 6.50 35.85
CA VAL A 311 14.30 5.76 35.02
C VAL A 311 13.92 6.62 33.83
N PHE A 312 14.04 6.05 32.63
CA PHE A 312 13.60 6.72 31.41
C PHE A 312 12.11 6.48 31.18
N CYS A 313 11.38 7.53 30.81
CA CYS A 313 9.97 7.41 30.46
C CYS A 313 9.61 8.13 29.15
N ALA A 314 8.73 7.52 28.36
CA ALA A 314 8.14 8.17 27.20
C ALA A 314 6.63 7.89 27.13
N GLY A 315 5.82 8.95 27.12
CA GLY A 315 4.37 8.89 26.94
C GLY A 315 3.97 9.16 25.50
N ARG A 316 2.70 8.92 25.16
CA ARG A 316 2.13 9.13 23.81
C ARG A 316 2.86 8.33 22.72
N VAL A 317 3.35 7.14 23.06
CA VAL A 317 3.94 6.22 22.08
C VAL A 317 2.81 5.70 21.18
N THR A 318 3.04 5.64 19.87
CA THR A 318 2.04 5.12 18.94
C THR A 318 1.75 3.65 19.26
N GLU A 319 0.51 3.22 19.05
CA GLU A 319 0.09 1.84 19.33
C GLU A 319 0.92 0.82 18.54
N GLU A 320 1.19 1.11 17.27
CA GLU A 320 2.05 0.27 16.42
C GLU A 320 3.47 0.13 16.98
N ASP A 321 4.08 1.24 17.43
CA ASP A 321 5.42 1.20 18.00
C ASP A 321 5.44 0.46 19.34
N LEU A 322 4.41 0.61 20.16
CA LEU A 322 4.31 -0.11 21.43
C LEU A 322 4.19 -1.63 21.21
N HIS A 323 3.40 -2.06 20.23
CA HIS A 323 3.33 -3.47 19.83
C HIS A 323 4.63 -3.99 19.25
N ARG A 324 5.36 -3.18 18.46
CA ARG A 324 6.70 -3.56 17.97
C ARG A 324 7.69 -3.72 19.12
N VAL A 325 7.69 -2.81 20.11
CA VAL A 325 8.57 -2.93 21.28
C VAL A 325 8.22 -4.17 22.09
N ALA A 326 6.93 -4.47 22.28
CA ALA A 326 6.47 -5.70 22.93
C ALA A 326 7.03 -6.95 22.23
N ALA A 327 6.87 -7.04 20.90
CA ALA A 327 7.36 -8.16 20.11
C ALA A 327 8.89 -8.28 20.11
N ALA A 328 9.61 -7.15 20.08
CA ALA A 328 11.07 -7.13 20.10
C ALA A 328 11.63 -7.60 21.45
N THR A 329 11.13 -6.98 22.53
CA THR A 329 11.70 -7.11 23.88
C THR A 329 11.14 -8.31 24.65
N GLY A 330 10.06 -8.93 24.15
CA GLY A 330 9.32 -9.98 24.83
C GLY A 330 8.36 -9.46 25.92
N GLY A 331 8.28 -8.14 26.11
CA GLY A 331 7.41 -7.55 27.12
C GLY A 331 5.92 -7.60 26.75
N THR A 332 5.05 -7.60 27.74
CA THR A 332 3.59 -7.56 27.54
C THR A 332 3.03 -6.19 27.91
N ILE A 333 2.07 -5.70 27.12
CA ILE A 333 1.44 -4.39 27.36
C ILE A 333 0.46 -4.53 28.53
N GLN A 334 0.66 -3.74 29.57
CA GLN A 334 -0.18 -3.76 30.76
C GLN A 334 -1.15 -2.60 30.79
N THR A 335 -2.40 -2.89 31.15
CA THR A 335 -3.46 -1.90 31.38
C THR A 335 -3.57 -1.48 32.84
N THR A 336 -2.75 -2.05 33.72
CA THR A 336 -2.69 -1.71 35.15
C THR A 336 -1.25 -1.79 35.64
N VAL A 337 -0.95 -1.04 36.70
CA VAL A 337 0.35 -1.08 37.41
C VAL A 337 0.33 -2.00 38.62
N ASN A 338 -0.81 -2.61 38.91
CA ASN A 338 -0.93 -3.61 39.96
C ASN A 338 -0.46 -4.97 39.43
N ASN A 339 0.27 -5.73 40.26
CA ASN A 339 0.79 -7.05 39.92
C ASN A 339 1.71 -7.08 38.69
N VAL A 340 2.55 -6.06 38.51
CA VAL A 340 3.64 -6.10 37.53
C VAL A 340 4.67 -7.11 38.01
N ILE A 341 4.69 -8.29 37.38
CA ILE A 341 5.65 -9.37 37.62
C ILE A 341 6.83 -9.27 36.66
N ASP A 342 7.95 -9.88 37.01
CA ASP A 342 9.16 -9.85 36.18
C ASP A 342 8.97 -10.47 34.78
N GLU A 343 8.05 -11.44 34.62
CA GLU A 343 7.73 -12.07 33.33
C GLU A 343 7.06 -11.12 32.32
N VAL A 344 6.43 -10.05 32.81
CA VAL A 344 5.74 -9.06 31.99
C VAL A 344 6.73 -8.06 31.37
N LEU A 345 7.89 -7.89 32.01
CA LEU A 345 8.90 -6.91 31.61
C LEU A 345 9.69 -7.40 30.40
N GLY A 346 9.84 -6.52 29.42
CA GLY A 346 10.73 -6.75 28.29
C GLY A 346 12.20 -6.51 28.67
N SER A 347 13.10 -7.03 27.85
CA SER A 347 14.54 -6.74 27.95
C SER A 347 15.14 -6.46 26.56
N CYS A 348 16.21 -5.67 26.52
CA CYS A 348 17.06 -5.50 25.34
C CYS A 348 18.51 -5.34 25.79
N GLU A 349 19.49 -5.60 24.91
CA GLU A 349 20.90 -5.44 25.25
C GLU A 349 21.27 -3.97 25.46
N ILE A 350 20.84 -3.10 24.55
CA ILE A 350 21.18 -1.68 24.57
C ILE A 350 19.94 -0.86 24.25
N PHE A 351 19.70 0.14 25.08
CA PHE A 351 18.82 1.26 24.76
C PHE A 351 19.64 2.53 24.65
N GLU A 352 19.37 3.33 23.63
CA GLU A 352 19.97 4.66 23.48
C GLU A 352 19.01 5.67 22.83
N GLU A 353 19.00 6.89 23.35
CA GLU A 353 18.44 8.05 22.67
C GLU A 353 19.54 8.70 21.82
N LYS A 354 19.44 8.58 20.49
CA LYS A 354 20.38 9.17 19.54
C LYS A 354 19.71 10.30 18.75
N GLN A 355 20.47 11.35 18.49
CA GLN A 355 20.04 12.38 17.56
C GLN A 355 20.26 11.91 16.12
N VAL A 356 19.18 11.91 15.34
CA VAL A 356 19.18 11.57 13.91
C VAL A 356 18.59 12.78 13.17
N GLY A 357 19.45 13.54 12.48
CA GLY A 357 19.05 14.83 11.91
C GLY A 357 18.68 15.84 13.00
N ASN A 358 17.51 16.45 12.86
CA ASN A 358 16.99 17.41 13.85
C ASN A 358 16.15 16.76 14.95
N GLU A 359 15.94 15.44 14.88
CA GLU A 359 15.05 14.73 15.79
C GLU A 359 15.84 13.74 16.66
N ARG A 360 15.32 13.44 17.84
CA ARG A 360 15.88 12.38 18.70
C ARG A 360 15.07 11.10 18.53
N PHE A 361 15.75 9.98 18.48
CA PHE A 361 15.19 8.65 18.31
C PHE A 361 15.58 7.77 19.49
N ASN A 362 14.58 7.08 20.02
CA ASN A 362 14.78 6.03 21.02
C ASN A 362 15.00 4.71 20.27
N ILE A 363 16.17 4.11 20.45
CA ILE A 363 16.62 2.93 19.72
C ILE A 363 16.82 1.78 20.71
N PHE A 364 16.13 0.67 20.45
CA PHE A 364 16.24 -0.59 21.17
C PHE A 364 16.99 -1.57 20.27
N SER A 365 18.20 -1.95 20.68
CA SER A 365 19.08 -2.86 19.94
C SER A 365 19.39 -4.12 20.74
N GLY A 366 19.65 -5.22 20.03
CA GLY A 366 20.00 -6.51 20.66
C GLY A 366 18.83 -7.07 21.46
N CYS A 367 17.68 -7.22 20.80
CA CYS A 367 16.47 -7.69 21.44
C CYS A 367 16.39 -9.24 21.37
N PRO A 368 16.15 -9.94 22.50
CA PRO A 368 16.26 -11.40 22.57
C PRO A 368 15.18 -12.16 21.80
N SER A 369 13.97 -11.60 21.69
CA SER A 369 12.90 -12.18 20.85
C SER A 369 13.18 -11.90 19.36
N GLY A 370 13.77 -10.75 19.03
CA GLY A 370 14.36 -10.45 17.71
C GLY A 370 13.39 -10.34 16.53
N GLN A 371 12.08 -10.55 16.72
CA GLN A 371 11.09 -10.66 15.63
C GLN A 371 10.64 -9.31 15.01
N THR A 372 11.42 -8.25 15.16
CA THR A 372 11.08 -6.93 14.60
C THR A 372 12.32 -6.22 14.06
N ALA A 373 12.08 -5.37 13.07
CA ALA A 373 13.12 -4.58 12.43
C ALA A 373 12.60 -3.17 12.18
N THR A 374 13.45 -2.16 12.35
CA THR A 374 13.10 -0.79 12.01
C THR A 374 14.12 -0.19 11.05
N ILE A 375 13.65 0.27 9.89
CA ILE A 375 14.44 1.00 8.92
C ILE A 375 14.24 2.49 9.17
N VAL A 376 15.31 3.21 9.47
CA VAL A 376 15.30 4.68 9.60
C VAL A 376 15.75 5.26 8.27
N LEU A 377 14.84 5.93 7.56
CA LEU A 377 15.07 6.57 6.28
C LEU A 377 15.43 8.04 6.43
N ARG A 378 16.49 8.43 5.72
CA ARG A 378 16.97 9.79 5.58
C ARG A 378 16.80 10.26 4.14
N GLY A 379 16.56 11.55 3.95
CA GLY A 379 16.47 12.15 2.63
C GLY A 379 16.36 13.67 2.69
N GLY A 380 16.75 14.34 1.61
CA GLY A 380 16.76 15.80 1.55
C GLY A 380 15.37 16.43 1.49
N ALA A 381 14.42 15.79 0.81
CA ALA A 381 13.06 16.28 0.61
C ALA A 381 12.03 15.23 1.02
N ASP A 382 10.92 15.69 1.62
CA ASP A 382 9.89 14.79 2.18
C ASP A 382 9.25 13.90 1.10
N GLN A 383 9.01 14.44 -0.10
CA GLN A 383 8.44 13.66 -1.21
C GLN A 383 9.36 12.50 -1.63
N PHE A 384 10.69 12.69 -1.55
CA PHE A 384 11.65 11.63 -1.84
C PHE A 384 11.65 10.57 -0.75
N ILE A 385 11.50 10.95 0.52
CA ILE A 385 11.44 10.00 1.63
C ILE A 385 10.14 9.18 1.55
N GLU A 386 9.03 9.81 1.22
CA GLU A 386 7.75 9.12 1.01
C GLU A 386 7.83 8.11 -0.14
N GLU A 387 8.47 8.48 -1.25
CA GLU A 387 8.66 7.53 -2.35
C GLU A 387 9.66 6.43 -2.01
N ALA A 388 10.71 6.73 -1.24
CA ALA A 388 11.64 5.72 -0.74
C ALA A 388 10.94 4.72 0.20
N GLU A 389 10.06 5.19 1.09
CA GLU A 389 9.24 4.33 1.95
C GLU A 389 8.37 3.38 1.12
N ARG A 390 7.65 3.89 0.12
CA ARG A 390 6.84 3.05 -0.79
C ARG A 390 7.72 2.06 -1.56
N SER A 391 8.83 2.53 -2.11
CA SER A 391 9.77 1.71 -2.87
C SER A 391 10.30 0.52 -2.06
N LEU A 392 10.64 0.76 -0.79
CA LEU A 392 11.12 -0.26 0.13
C LEU A 392 10.01 -1.19 0.58
N HIS A 393 8.79 -0.69 0.78
CA HIS A 393 7.63 -1.52 1.09
C HIS A 393 7.41 -2.62 0.05
N ASP A 394 7.44 -2.24 -1.23
CA ASP A 394 7.30 -3.19 -2.34
C ASP A 394 8.48 -4.19 -2.38
N ALA A 395 9.71 -3.71 -2.16
CA ALA A 395 10.88 -4.58 -2.11
C ALA A 395 10.80 -5.58 -0.95
N ILE A 396 10.33 -5.14 0.23
CA ILE A 396 10.07 -5.98 1.39
C ILE A 396 9.04 -7.06 1.04
N MET A 397 7.94 -6.68 0.37
CA MET A 397 6.91 -7.61 -0.06
C MET A 397 7.47 -8.68 -1.01
N ILE A 398 8.27 -8.29 -2.00
CA ILE A 398 8.90 -9.22 -2.95
C ILE A 398 9.83 -10.19 -2.25
N VAL A 399 10.73 -9.68 -1.39
CA VAL A 399 11.68 -10.53 -0.66
C VAL A 399 10.92 -11.50 0.25
N ARG A 400 9.89 -11.02 0.94
CA ARG A 400 9.01 -11.88 1.76
C ARG A 400 8.34 -12.97 0.93
N ARG A 401 7.81 -12.63 -0.26
CA ARG A 401 7.20 -13.61 -1.16
C ARG A 401 8.23 -14.60 -1.72
N ALA A 402 9.43 -14.15 -2.02
CA ALA A 402 10.54 -15.00 -2.49
C ALA A 402 11.07 -15.92 -1.38
N VAL A 403 11.02 -15.51 -0.10
CA VAL A 403 11.37 -16.36 1.04
C VAL A 403 10.38 -17.51 1.20
N LYS A 404 9.09 -17.27 0.96
CA LYS A 404 8.02 -18.28 1.03
C LYS A 404 7.96 -19.18 -0.20
N ASN A 405 7.95 -18.56 -1.37
CA ASN A 405 7.85 -19.22 -2.66
C ASN A 405 9.18 -19.00 -3.37
N SER A 406 10.07 -19.98 -3.23
CA SER A 406 11.46 -19.91 -3.69
C SER A 406 11.62 -20.02 -5.21
N THR A 407 10.57 -19.81 -6.00
CA THR A 407 10.61 -19.95 -7.46
C THR A 407 10.67 -18.58 -8.14
N VAL A 408 11.64 -18.40 -9.04
CA VAL A 408 11.83 -17.18 -9.83
C VAL A 408 11.77 -17.45 -11.32
N VAL A 409 11.48 -16.41 -12.09
CA VAL A 409 11.51 -16.39 -13.55
C VAL A 409 12.38 -15.24 -14.04
N ALA A 410 12.81 -15.33 -15.30
CA ALA A 410 13.54 -14.25 -15.98
C ALA A 410 12.61 -13.04 -16.21
N GLY A 411 13.03 -11.88 -15.71
CA GLY A 411 12.32 -10.61 -15.87
C GLY A 411 12.64 -9.90 -17.19
N GLY A 412 12.32 -8.60 -17.26
CA GLY A 412 12.66 -7.76 -18.43
C GLY A 412 11.94 -8.15 -19.72
N GLY A 413 10.72 -8.71 -19.59
CA GLY A 413 9.90 -9.16 -20.71
C GLY A 413 10.26 -10.53 -21.30
N ALA A 414 11.29 -11.21 -20.77
CA ALA A 414 11.71 -12.52 -21.27
C ALA A 414 10.59 -13.57 -21.14
N ILE A 415 10.00 -13.67 -19.95
CA ILE A 415 8.90 -14.59 -19.68
C ILE A 415 7.66 -14.28 -20.53
N ASP A 416 7.35 -13.00 -20.75
CA ASP A 416 6.19 -12.56 -21.54
C ASP A 416 6.36 -12.95 -23.03
N MET A 417 7.59 -12.82 -23.56
CA MET A 417 7.93 -13.27 -24.92
C MET A 417 7.85 -14.79 -25.08
N GLU A 418 8.30 -15.54 -24.08
CA GLU A 418 8.27 -17.00 -24.12
C GLU A 418 6.84 -17.55 -24.06
N ILE A 419 5.99 -16.97 -23.21
CA ILE A 419 4.55 -17.30 -23.17
C ILE A 419 3.90 -16.94 -24.52
N SER A 420 4.22 -15.78 -25.09
CA SER A 420 3.71 -15.37 -26.40
C SER A 420 4.06 -16.39 -27.49
N ARG A 421 5.31 -16.88 -27.52
CA ARG A 421 5.75 -17.94 -28.44
C ARG A 421 4.94 -19.22 -28.25
N TYR A 422 4.82 -19.68 -27.01
CA TYR A 422 4.09 -20.91 -26.67
C TYR A 422 2.62 -20.83 -27.10
N LEU A 423 1.94 -19.73 -26.76
CA LEU A 423 0.53 -19.52 -27.11
C LEU A 423 0.33 -19.43 -28.64
N ARG A 424 1.25 -18.81 -29.39
CA ARG A 424 1.20 -18.80 -30.86
C ARG A 424 1.37 -20.19 -31.47
N GLN A 425 2.22 -21.04 -30.89
CA GLN A 425 2.37 -22.43 -31.33
C GLN A 425 1.10 -23.23 -31.02
N HIS A 426 0.55 -23.09 -29.81
CA HIS A 426 -0.70 -23.73 -29.41
C HIS A 426 -1.90 -23.25 -30.23
N ALA A 427 -1.94 -21.98 -30.62
CA ALA A 427 -3.00 -21.47 -31.50
C ALA A 427 -3.03 -22.19 -32.85
N ARG A 428 -1.88 -22.64 -33.38
CA ARG A 428 -1.83 -23.40 -34.65
C ARG A 428 -2.44 -24.80 -34.55
N THR A 429 -2.54 -25.37 -33.36
CA THR A 429 -3.17 -26.68 -33.15
C THR A 429 -4.69 -26.59 -33.00
N ILE A 430 -5.23 -25.39 -32.79
CA ILE A 430 -6.66 -25.15 -32.61
C ILE A 430 -7.27 -24.72 -33.95
N ALA A 431 -8.36 -25.36 -34.35
CA ALA A 431 -9.14 -24.96 -35.51
C ALA A 431 -10.23 -23.94 -35.14
N GLY A 432 -10.54 -23.01 -36.05
CA GLY A 432 -11.65 -22.08 -35.93
C GLY A 432 -11.30 -20.74 -35.28
N LYS A 433 -12.33 -19.98 -34.86
CA LYS A 433 -12.17 -18.58 -34.41
C LYS A 433 -11.27 -18.43 -33.16
N SER A 434 -11.26 -19.43 -32.29
CA SER A 434 -10.42 -19.44 -31.07
C SER A 434 -8.92 -19.32 -31.38
N GLN A 435 -8.47 -19.79 -32.56
CA GLN A 435 -7.09 -19.58 -33.02
C GLN A 435 -6.71 -18.09 -33.08
N LEU A 436 -7.61 -17.25 -33.62
CA LEU A 436 -7.37 -15.82 -33.77
C LEU A 436 -7.32 -15.12 -32.40
N PHE A 437 -8.21 -15.52 -31.48
CA PHE A 437 -8.31 -14.94 -30.14
C PHE A 437 -7.10 -15.31 -29.26
N ILE A 438 -6.59 -16.54 -29.37
CA ILE A 438 -5.37 -16.93 -28.64
C ILE A 438 -4.14 -16.21 -29.22
N ASN A 439 -4.09 -16.03 -30.54
CA ASN A 439 -3.02 -15.25 -31.17
C ASN A 439 -3.05 -13.76 -30.76
N SER A 440 -4.23 -13.16 -30.59
CA SER A 440 -4.37 -11.78 -30.11
C SER A 440 -3.92 -11.65 -28.66
N TYR A 441 -4.28 -12.62 -27.80
CA TYR A 441 -3.78 -12.69 -26.43
C TYR A 441 -2.26 -12.81 -26.38
N ALA A 442 -1.68 -13.68 -27.20
CA ALA A 442 -0.22 -13.84 -27.29
C ALA A 442 0.47 -12.55 -27.77
N LYS A 443 -0.13 -11.81 -28.71
CA LYS A 443 0.38 -10.52 -29.17
C LYS A 443 0.28 -9.44 -28.09
N ALA A 444 -0.78 -9.43 -27.29
CA ALA A 444 -0.95 -8.48 -26.20
C ALA A 444 0.16 -8.60 -25.14
N LEU A 445 0.66 -9.81 -24.84
CA LEU A 445 1.76 -10.02 -23.90
C LEU A 445 3.06 -9.29 -24.29
N GLU A 446 3.27 -9.04 -25.59
CA GLU A 446 4.46 -8.34 -26.08
C GLU A 446 4.44 -6.83 -25.74
N ILE A 447 3.37 -6.30 -25.13
CA ILE A 447 3.30 -4.91 -24.68
C ILE A 447 4.33 -4.60 -23.60
N ILE A 448 4.65 -5.56 -22.73
CA ILE A 448 5.62 -5.36 -21.64
C ILE A 448 7.01 -5.08 -22.20
N PRO A 449 7.64 -5.96 -23.00
CA PRO A 449 8.94 -5.67 -23.60
C PRO A 449 8.89 -4.46 -24.55
N ARG A 450 7.77 -4.22 -25.26
CA ARG A 450 7.60 -3.02 -26.08
C ARG A 450 7.74 -1.75 -25.24
N GLN A 451 6.97 -1.68 -24.16
CA GLN A 451 6.89 -0.49 -23.33
C GLN A 451 8.19 -0.25 -22.55
N LEU A 452 8.91 -1.32 -22.18
CA LEU A 452 10.26 -1.20 -21.61
C LEU A 452 11.24 -0.52 -22.58
N CYS A 453 11.16 -0.83 -23.88
CA CYS A 453 11.99 -0.19 -24.91
C CYS A 453 11.59 1.28 -25.10
N ASP A 454 10.29 1.55 -25.22
CA ASP A 454 9.75 2.90 -25.43
C ASP A 454 10.14 3.84 -24.27
N ASN A 455 10.00 3.38 -23.03
CA ASN A 455 10.36 4.17 -21.85
C ASN A 455 11.88 4.37 -21.72
N ALA A 456 12.68 3.46 -22.28
CA ALA A 456 14.14 3.60 -22.30
C ALA A 456 14.66 4.43 -23.48
N GLY A 457 13.79 4.80 -24.44
CA GLY A 457 14.14 5.56 -25.64
C GLY A 457 14.76 4.73 -26.78
N PHE A 458 14.60 3.41 -26.75
CA PHE A 458 15.10 2.51 -27.80
C PHE A 458 14.00 2.21 -28.84
N ASP A 459 14.40 1.81 -30.04
CA ASP A 459 13.45 1.35 -31.06
C ASP A 459 12.86 -0.01 -30.66
N ALA A 460 11.64 0.03 -30.12
CA ALA A 460 10.93 -1.16 -29.69
C ALA A 460 10.70 -2.19 -30.82
N THR A 461 10.65 -1.74 -32.08
CA THR A 461 10.36 -2.62 -33.22
C THR A 461 11.57 -3.50 -33.55
N ASP A 462 12.77 -2.92 -33.60
CA ASP A 462 14.02 -3.67 -33.82
C ASP A 462 14.28 -4.65 -32.66
N VAL A 463 14.16 -4.18 -31.41
CA VAL A 463 14.39 -5.03 -30.22
C VAL A 463 13.40 -6.20 -30.16
N LEU A 464 12.10 -5.95 -30.39
CA LEU A 464 11.09 -7.01 -30.39
C LEU A 464 11.34 -8.04 -31.49
N ASN A 465 11.76 -7.61 -32.68
CA ASN A 465 12.05 -8.53 -33.78
C ASN A 465 13.25 -9.42 -33.45
N LYS A 466 14.31 -8.84 -32.87
CA LYS A 466 15.48 -9.60 -32.38
C LYS A 466 15.09 -10.58 -31.27
N LEU A 467 14.25 -10.17 -30.32
CA LEU A 467 13.71 -11.07 -29.29
C LEU A 467 12.93 -12.22 -29.92
N ARG A 468 11.95 -11.94 -30.79
CA ARG A 468 11.16 -12.98 -31.47
C ARG A 468 12.05 -13.97 -32.22
N GLN A 469 13.07 -13.50 -32.93
CA GLN A 469 14.01 -14.36 -33.64
C GLN A 469 14.75 -15.29 -32.67
N LYS A 470 15.21 -14.76 -31.53
CA LYS A 470 15.97 -15.53 -30.55
C LYS A 470 15.11 -16.53 -29.80
N HIS A 471 13.91 -16.13 -29.38
CA HIS A 471 12.92 -17.04 -28.78
C HIS A 471 12.45 -18.10 -29.77
N ALA A 472 12.43 -17.83 -31.08
CA ALA A 472 12.04 -18.82 -32.08
C ALA A 472 13.07 -19.94 -32.30
N LEU A 473 14.29 -19.82 -31.76
CA LEU A 473 15.32 -20.86 -31.90
C LEU A 473 14.90 -22.17 -31.21
N PRO A 474 15.18 -23.33 -31.85
CA PRO A 474 14.78 -24.64 -31.33
C PRO A 474 15.60 -25.11 -30.11
N SER A 475 16.72 -24.46 -29.79
CA SER A 475 17.57 -24.80 -28.63
C SER A 475 16.91 -24.51 -27.28
N GLY A 476 15.82 -23.74 -27.23
CA GLY A 476 15.14 -23.37 -25.99
C GLY A 476 15.87 -22.33 -25.14
N GLU A 477 17.14 -22.06 -25.44
CA GLU A 477 17.98 -21.04 -24.78
C GLU A 477 17.39 -19.63 -24.88
N GLY A 478 16.56 -19.37 -25.89
CA GLY A 478 15.87 -18.10 -26.07
C GLY A 478 14.95 -17.71 -24.92
N ALA A 479 14.44 -18.67 -24.12
CA ALA A 479 13.46 -18.42 -23.07
C ALA A 479 13.94 -17.45 -21.97
N LEU A 480 15.26 -17.33 -21.77
CA LEU A 480 15.86 -16.46 -20.75
C LEU A 480 16.20 -15.06 -21.27
N TYR A 481 16.06 -14.81 -22.58
CA TYR A 481 16.43 -13.54 -23.18
C TYR A 481 15.35 -12.48 -22.99
N GLY A 482 15.73 -11.32 -22.48
CA GLY A 482 14.86 -10.16 -22.31
C GLY A 482 15.48 -8.90 -22.89
N VAL A 483 14.80 -7.78 -22.63
CA VAL A 483 15.28 -6.44 -23.00
C VAL A 483 16.36 -6.00 -22.02
N ASP A 484 17.54 -5.64 -22.53
CA ASP A 484 18.55 -4.96 -21.73
C ASP A 484 18.42 -3.45 -21.87
N ILE A 485 18.02 -2.80 -20.78
CA ILE A 485 17.71 -1.38 -20.74
C ILE A 485 18.99 -0.51 -20.68
N ASN A 486 20.15 -1.11 -20.37
CA ASN A 486 21.41 -0.37 -20.36
C ASN A 486 22.01 -0.27 -21.76
N THR A 487 21.98 -1.36 -22.52
CA THR A 487 22.58 -1.42 -23.87
C THR A 487 21.61 -1.13 -24.99
N GLY A 488 20.29 -1.25 -24.76
CA GLY A 488 19.26 -1.14 -25.79
C GLY A 488 19.18 -2.35 -26.72
N GLY A 489 19.79 -3.46 -26.32
CA GLY A 489 19.78 -4.73 -27.04
C GLY A 489 18.98 -5.81 -26.32
N ILE A 490 19.27 -7.06 -26.68
CA ILE A 490 18.74 -8.24 -26.02
C ILE A 490 19.85 -8.91 -25.22
N ALA A 491 19.57 -9.29 -23.99
CA ALA A 491 20.53 -9.99 -23.13
C ALA A 491 19.84 -11.14 -22.39
N ASP A 492 20.65 -12.06 -21.87
CA ASP A 492 20.14 -13.09 -20.98
C ASP A 492 19.80 -12.44 -19.63
N SER A 493 18.51 -12.27 -19.38
CA SER A 493 17.99 -11.66 -18.15
C SER A 493 18.36 -12.49 -16.93
N PHE A 494 18.41 -13.82 -17.08
CA PHE A 494 18.70 -14.72 -15.98
C PHE A 494 20.17 -14.64 -15.58
N ALA A 495 21.08 -14.62 -16.55
CA ALA A 495 22.52 -14.45 -16.33
C ALA A 495 22.85 -13.07 -15.74
N ASN A 496 22.11 -12.03 -16.14
CA ASN A 496 22.23 -10.67 -15.60
C ASN A 496 21.52 -10.48 -14.25
N PHE A 497 21.04 -11.55 -13.62
CA PHE A 497 20.35 -11.53 -12.31
C PHE A 497 19.07 -10.68 -12.28
N VAL A 498 18.42 -10.46 -13.43
CA VAL A 498 17.12 -9.80 -13.53
C VAL A 498 16.03 -10.83 -13.29
N TRP A 499 15.72 -11.04 -12.02
CA TRP A 499 14.77 -12.07 -11.57
C TRP A 499 13.55 -11.46 -10.92
N GLU A 500 12.41 -12.08 -11.19
CA GLU A 500 11.13 -11.75 -10.58
C GLU A 500 10.53 -13.04 -9.97
N PRO A 501 9.90 -12.98 -8.77
CA PRO A 501 9.18 -14.13 -8.25
C PRO A 501 8.08 -14.59 -9.19
N ALA A 502 7.98 -15.90 -9.43
CA ALA A 502 6.98 -16.46 -10.34
C ALA A 502 5.54 -16.10 -9.95
N VAL A 503 5.29 -15.93 -8.65
CA VAL A 503 3.99 -15.51 -8.08
C VAL A 503 3.55 -14.16 -8.65
N VAL A 504 4.47 -13.20 -8.85
CA VAL A 504 4.15 -11.88 -9.39
C VAL A 504 3.51 -12.02 -10.77
N LYS A 505 4.15 -12.81 -11.64
CA LYS A 505 3.68 -13.03 -13.02
C LYS A 505 2.40 -13.86 -13.08
N ILE A 506 2.27 -14.89 -12.24
CA ILE A 506 1.05 -15.71 -12.17
C ILE A 506 -0.16 -14.85 -11.76
N ASN A 507 -0.01 -14.06 -10.69
CA ASN A 507 -1.08 -13.18 -10.23
C ASN A 507 -1.38 -12.09 -11.26
N ALA A 508 -0.35 -11.52 -11.87
CA ALA A 508 -0.52 -10.49 -12.89
C ALA A 508 -1.33 -10.96 -14.10
N ILE A 509 -0.98 -12.13 -14.66
CA ILE A 509 -1.70 -12.70 -15.81
C ILE A 509 -3.13 -13.05 -15.44
N ASN A 510 -3.35 -13.66 -14.27
CA ASN A 510 -4.68 -14.03 -13.81
C ASN A 510 -5.58 -12.80 -13.60
N ALA A 511 -5.09 -11.82 -12.84
CA ALA A 511 -5.83 -10.61 -12.52
C ALA A 511 -6.11 -9.78 -13.78
N ALA A 512 -5.13 -9.61 -14.67
CA ALA A 512 -5.33 -8.90 -15.94
C ALA A 512 -6.34 -9.60 -16.86
N THR A 513 -6.33 -10.94 -16.90
CA THR A 513 -7.27 -11.72 -17.71
C THR A 513 -8.70 -11.59 -17.19
N GLU A 514 -8.91 -11.70 -15.88
CA GLU A 514 -10.23 -11.52 -15.28
C GLU A 514 -10.73 -10.08 -15.38
N ALA A 515 -9.83 -9.07 -15.28
CA ALA A 515 -10.15 -7.67 -15.58
C ALA A 515 -10.79 -7.52 -16.96
N ALA A 516 -10.08 -8.03 -17.98
CA ALA A 516 -10.48 -7.91 -19.36
C ALA A 516 -11.78 -8.66 -19.61
N CYS A 517 -11.92 -9.88 -19.06
CA CYS A 517 -13.13 -10.67 -19.18
C CYS A 517 -14.34 -9.99 -18.53
N LEU A 518 -14.16 -9.39 -17.35
CA LEU A 518 -15.22 -8.66 -16.65
C LEU A 518 -15.70 -7.48 -17.49
N ILE A 519 -14.79 -6.65 -18.00
CA ILE A 519 -15.14 -5.49 -18.82
C ILE A 519 -15.82 -5.89 -20.13
N LEU A 520 -15.36 -6.98 -20.77
CA LEU A 520 -15.98 -7.52 -22.00
C LEU A 520 -17.37 -8.12 -21.76
N SER A 521 -17.69 -8.49 -20.52
CA SER A 521 -19.00 -9.06 -20.16
C SER A 521 -20.07 -8.01 -19.90
N VAL A 522 -19.70 -6.72 -19.80
CA VAL A 522 -20.63 -5.61 -19.52
C VAL A 522 -21.03 -4.93 -20.83
N ASP A 523 -22.19 -5.29 -21.35
CA ASP A 523 -22.78 -4.72 -22.57
C ASP A 523 -23.73 -3.54 -22.32
N GLU A 524 -24.19 -3.34 -21.08
CA GLU A 524 -25.01 -2.21 -20.67
C GLU A 524 -24.44 -1.53 -19.41
N THR A 525 -24.47 -0.20 -19.37
CA THR A 525 -24.16 0.57 -18.16
C THR A 525 -25.28 1.56 -17.87
N VAL A 526 -25.86 1.44 -16.68
CA VAL A 526 -26.97 2.27 -16.20
C VAL A 526 -26.46 3.18 -15.10
N LYS A 527 -26.51 4.50 -15.31
CA LYS A 527 -26.17 5.48 -14.28
C LYS A 527 -27.46 6.10 -13.75
N ASN A 528 -27.84 5.67 -12.55
CA ASN A 528 -28.96 6.28 -11.84
C ASN A 528 -28.51 7.63 -11.23
N PRO A 529 -29.14 8.76 -11.59
CA PRO A 529 -28.89 10.01 -10.89
C PRO A 529 -29.29 9.83 -9.42
N LYS A 530 -28.53 10.43 -8.50
CA LYS A 530 -28.99 10.55 -7.12
C LYS A 530 -30.37 11.16 -7.16
N SER A 531 -31.33 10.56 -6.45
CA SER A 531 -32.59 11.22 -6.21
C SER A 531 -32.29 12.53 -5.50
N GLU A 532 -32.34 13.65 -6.22
CA GLU A 532 -32.70 14.91 -5.60
C GLU A 532 -33.94 14.60 -4.75
N SER A 533 -33.82 14.89 -3.47
CA SER A 533 -34.83 14.66 -2.46
C SER A 533 -36.17 15.18 -2.97
N ALA A 534 -37.03 14.27 -3.44
CA ALA A 534 -38.42 14.52 -3.82
C ALA A 534 -39.31 14.88 -2.60
N GLN A 535 -38.72 15.48 -1.56
CA GLN A 535 -39.39 16.05 -0.39
C GLN A 535 -39.30 17.58 -0.33
N GLY A 536 -38.58 18.25 -1.25
CA GLY A 536 -38.51 19.72 -1.31
C GLY A 536 -39.64 20.37 -2.11
N ASP A 537 -39.88 19.93 -3.34
CA ASP A 537 -40.76 20.66 -4.28
C ASP A 537 -42.22 20.18 -4.32
N ALA A 538 -42.52 19.01 -3.72
CA ALA A 538 -43.90 18.56 -3.51
C ALA A 538 -44.57 19.25 -2.30
N ALA A 539 -43.78 19.76 -1.35
CA ALA A 539 -44.30 20.50 -0.20
C ALA A 539 -44.62 21.98 -0.53
N ALA A 540 -43.92 22.57 -1.48
CA ALA A 540 -44.16 23.95 -1.92
C ALA A 540 -45.40 24.09 -2.84
N SER A 541 -45.77 23.04 -3.57
CA SER A 541 -46.95 23.03 -4.44
C SER A 541 -48.25 22.61 -3.73
N ALA A 542 -48.17 22.00 -2.55
CA ALA A 542 -49.33 21.60 -1.73
C ALA A 542 -49.81 22.69 -0.74
N MET A 543 -48.99 23.70 -0.43
CA MET A 543 -49.39 24.84 0.45
C MET A 543 -49.99 26.05 -0.30
N GLY A 544 -50.41 25.86 -1.55
CA GLY A 544 -50.95 26.92 -2.42
C GLY A 544 -52.46 26.91 -2.65
N ARG A 545 -53.25 26.08 -1.94
CA ARG A 545 -54.72 26.05 -2.10
C ARG A 545 -55.48 25.75 -0.80
N GLY A 546 -56.10 26.80 -0.24
CA GLY A 546 -57.44 26.69 0.34
C GLY A 546 -57.59 26.87 1.86
N ARG A 547 -57.87 28.12 2.28
CA ARG A 547 -58.84 28.59 3.31
C ARG A 547 -58.35 29.96 3.80
N GLY A 548 -58.97 31.11 3.55
CA GLY A 548 -60.38 31.42 3.33
C GLY A 548 -61.07 31.77 4.65
N GLY A 549 -61.02 33.05 5.06
CA GLY A 549 -62.12 33.66 5.83
C GLY A 549 -61.82 34.30 7.20
N ALA A 550 -61.74 35.64 7.19
CA ALA A 550 -62.36 36.59 8.13
C ALA A 550 -61.79 36.84 9.56
N ALA A 551 -61.04 37.95 9.66
CA ALA A 551 -61.33 39.16 10.44
C ALA A 551 -61.54 39.11 11.97
N PHE A 552 -60.71 39.81 12.76
CA PHE A 552 -60.98 41.18 13.24
C PHE A 552 -59.87 41.73 14.17
N ARG A 553 -59.51 43.01 13.94
CA ARG A 553 -59.04 44.08 14.85
C ARG A 553 -57.97 43.81 15.94
N GLY A 554 -56.91 44.62 15.87
CA GLY A 554 -56.77 45.69 16.86
C GLY A 554 -55.35 46.10 17.27
N ARG A 555 -54.94 47.30 16.82
CA ARG A 555 -54.02 48.29 17.44
C ARG A 555 -52.57 47.82 17.78
N GLY A 556 -51.51 48.54 17.43
CA GLY A 556 -51.39 49.86 16.82
C GLY A 556 -49.93 50.36 16.90
N ARG A 557 -49.64 51.34 16.03
CA ARG A 557 -48.61 52.39 16.09
C ARG A 557 -47.14 51.98 16.24
N GLY A 558 -46.33 52.52 15.31
CA GLY A 558 -45.18 53.32 15.72
C GLY A 558 -43.85 53.08 14.99
N MET A 559 -43.77 53.59 13.77
CA MET A 559 -42.59 54.08 13.05
C MET A 559 -41.23 54.23 13.79
N ARG A 560 -40.19 53.69 13.13
CA ARG A 560 -38.96 54.32 12.59
C ARG A 560 -37.84 54.88 13.48
N ARG A 561 -36.62 54.48 13.02
CA ARG A 561 -35.32 55.17 12.96
C ARG A 561 -34.52 55.19 14.28
N ARG A 562 -33.20 55.01 14.28
CA ARG A 562 -32.19 55.17 13.22
C ARG A 562 -31.37 53.91 13.00
#